data_AF-A0A7X8MXW0-F1
#
_entry.id   AF-A0A7X8MXW0-F1
#
_cell.length_a   1.000
_cell.length_b   1.000
_cell.length_c   1.000
_cell.angle_alpha   90.00
_cell.angle_beta   90.00
_cell.angle_gamma   90.00
#
_symmetry.space_group_name_H-M   'P 1'
#
loop_
_entity.id
_entity.type
_entity.pdbx_description
1 polymer ?
#
loop_
_entity_poly.entity_id
_entity_poly.type
_entity_poly.pdbx_seq_one_letter_code
_entity_poly.pdbx_strand_id
1 'polypeptide(L)' 'LYVGSPETVARKIADTVTALDLDRFTLKYANGPTTHEHNLETIRLYGEEVIPRVRELLA' A
#
# COMPACT_ATOMS: atom_id res chain seq x y z
N LEU A 1 0.11 -1.27 -10.89
CA LEU A 1 0.00 -2.37 -9.89
C LEU A 1 0.93 -2.06 -8.72
N TYR A 2 0.40 -2.06 -7.50
CA TYR A 2 1.15 -1.83 -6.25
C TYR A 2 1.52 -3.19 -5.67
N VAL A 3 2.67 -3.71 -6.09
CA VAL A 3 3.14 -5.07 -5.77
C VAL A 3 4.64 -5.00 -5.46
N GLY A 4 5.05 -5.75 -4.45
CA GLY A 4 6.43 -5.84 -3.97
C GLY A 4 6.48 -5.95 -2.44
N SER A 5 7.65 -5.67 -1.87
CA SER A 5 7.81 -5.50 -0.42
C SER A 5 7.03 -4.29 0.11
N PRO A 6 6.74 -4.23 1.43
CA PRO A 6 6.09 -3.07 2.04
C PRO A 6 6.77 -1.74 1.68
N GLU A 7 8.10 -1.66 1.75
CA GLU A 7 8.87 -0.47 1.36
C GLU A 7 8.70 -0.11 -0.13
N THR A 8 8.69 -1.11 -1.02
CA THR A 8 8.49 -0.87 -2.46
C THR A 8 7.09 -0.32 -2.74
N VAL A 9 6.08 -0.88 -2.06
CA VAL A 9 4.70 -0.42 -2.20
C VAL A 9 4.55 0.99 -1.62
N ALA A 10 5.12 1.26 -0.44
CA ALA A 10 5.08 2.57 0.20
C ALA A 10 5.67 3.67 -0.69
N ARG A 11 6.86 3.45 -1.27
CA ARG A 11 7.47 4.41 -2.21
C ARG A 11 6.59 4.67 -3.42
N LYS A 12 6.04 3.62 -4.06
CA LYS A 12 5.13 3.78 -5.20
C LYS A 12 3.88 4.59 -4.85
N ILE A 13 3.33 4.41 -3.65
CA ILE A 13 2.16 5.17 -3.17
C ILE A 13 2.56 6.63 -2.97
N ALA A 14 3.65 6.91 -2.26
CA ALA A 14 4.13 8.27 -2.01
C ALA A 14 4.41 9.02 -3.33
N ASP A 15 5.11 8.38 -4.27
CA ASP A 15 5.38 8.93 -5.60
C ASP A 15 4.08 9.33 -6.32
N THR A 16 3.06 8.46 -6.26
CA THR A 16 1.77 8.71 -6.92
C THR A 16 0.97 9.81 -6.25
N VAL A 17 0.93 9.81 -4.92
CA VAL A 17 0.23 10.83 -4.12
C VAL A 17 0.82 12.21 -4.38
N THR A 18 2.15 12.34 -4.37
CA THR A 18 2.85 13.59 -4.64
C THR A 18 2.70 14.03 -6.08
N ALA A 19 2.85 13.13 -7.05
CA ALA A 19 2.79 13.49 -8.48
C ALA A 19 1.40 13.97 -8.93
N LEU A 20 0.34 13.53 -8.25
CA LEU A 20 -1.04 13.82 -8.61
C LEU A 20 -1.78 14.73 -7.61
N ASP A 21 -1.09 15.20 -6.56
CA ASP A 21 -1.65 16.04 -5.50
C ASP A 21 -2.92 15.43 -4.87
N LEU A 22 -2.81 14.20 -4.36
CA LEU A 22 -3.95 13.42 -3.86
C LEU A 22 -4.12 13.54 -2.34
N ASP A 23 -5.33 13.85 -1.88
CA ASP A 23 -5.70 13.74 -0.46
C ASP A 23 -6.01 12.32 -0.01
N ARG A 24 -6.25 11.39 -0.95
CA ARG A 24 -6.68 10.01 -0.66
C ARG A 24 -6.14 9.01 -1.67
N PHE A 25 -5.68 7.88 -1.13
CA PHE A 25 -5.28 6.70 -1.90
C PHE A 25 -6.10 5.47 -1.50
N THR A 26 -6.56 4.67 -2.46
CA THR A 26 -7.32 3.43 -2.21
C THR A 26 -6.65 2.22 -2.87
N LEU A 27 -6.48 1.13 -2.12
CA LEU A 27 -5.87 -0.10 -2.61
C LEU A 27 -6.88 -1.24 -2.65
N LYS A 28 -7.04 -1.87 -3.83
CA LYS A 28 -7.70 -3.18 -3.94
C LYS A 28 -6.65 -4.27 -3.67
N TYR A 29 -6.75 -4.91 -2.52
CA TYR A 29 -5.77 -5.91 -2.05
C TYR A 29 -5.94 -7.29 -2.69
N ALA A 30 -7.14 -7.65 -3.14
CA ALA A 30 -7.45 -8.95 -3.74
C ALA A 30 -7.60 -8.86 -5.27
N ASN A 31 -6.90 -9.75 -6.01
CA ASN A 31 -6.98 -9.84 -7.46
C ASN A 31 -7.14 -11.30 -7.90
N GLY A 32 -8.38 -11.79 -7.86
CA GLY A 32 -8.73 -13.18 -8.16
C GLY A 32 -8.75 -14.07 -6.90
N PRO A 33 -8.90 -15.40 -7.09
CA PRO A 33 -8.95 -16.34 -5.97
C PRO A 33 -7.64 -16.30 -5.19
N THR A 34 -7.73 -15.85 -3.94
CA THR A 34 -6.64 -15.80 -2.97
C THR A 34 -7.14 -16.43 -1.69
N THR A 35 -6.28 -17.18 -1.00
CA THR A 35 -6.64 -17.76 0.30
C THR A 35 -6.98 -16.64 1.29
N HIS A 36 -7.89 -16.93 2.21
CA HIS A 36 -8.27 -15.96 3.24
C HIS A 36 -7.05 -15.47 4.05
N GLU A 37 -6.14 -16.37 4.37
CA GLU A 37 -4.89 -16.08 5.10
C GLU A 37 -4.01 -15.05 4.37
N HIS A 38 -3.77 -15.22 3.06
CA HIS A 38 -2.98 -14.25 2.30
C HIS A 38 -3.66 -12.87 2.19
N ASN A 39 -5.00 -12.85 2.13
CA ASN A 39 -5.76 -11.61 2.15
C ASN A 39 -5.63 -10.89 3.50
N LEU A 40 -5.73 -11.62 4.61
CA LEU A 40 -5.51 -11.06 5.95
C LEU A 40 -4.08 -10.56 6.13
N GLU A 41 -3.08 -11.31 5.67
CA GLU A 41 -1.68 -10.90 5.75
C GLU A 41 -1.41 -9.63 4.93
N THR A 42 -2.01 -9.51 3.74
CA THR A 42 -1.93 -8.28 2.93
C THR A 42 -2.52 -7.09 3.68
N ILE A 43 -3.66 -7.27 4.35
CA ILE A 43 -4.28 -6.22 5.16
C ILE A 43 -3.38 -5.83 6.34
N ARG A 44 -2.80 -6.82 7.04
CA ARG A 44 -1.88 -6.60 8.16
C ARG A 44 -0.66 -5.79 7.72
N LEU A 45 0.06 -6.25 6.70
CA LEU A 45 1.23 -5.54 6.15
C LEU A 45 0.87 -4.13 5.67
N TYR A 46 -0.28 -3.97 5.03
CA TYR A 46 -0.73 -2.65 4.57
C TYR A 46 -0.98 -1.70 5.75
N GLY A 47 -1.68 -2.16 6.79
CA GLY A 47 -2.00 -1.37 7.97
C GLY A 47 -0.81 -1.06 8.88
N GLU A 48 0.05 -2.05 9.11
CA GLU A 48 1.12 -1.98 10.11
C GLU A 48 2.45 -1.46 9.54
N GLU A 49 2.75 -1.70 8.26
CA GLU A 49 4.05 -1.38 7.67
C GLU A 49 3.95 -0.34 6.57
N VAL A 50 3.04 -0.51 5.60
CA VAL A 50 2.98 0.37 4.43
C VAL A 50 2.45 1.76 4.79
N ILE A 51 1.30 1.86 5.47
CA ILE A 51 0.67 3.15 5.76
C ILE A 51 1.58 4.06 6.61
N PRO A 52 2.21 3.60 7.71
CA PRO A 52 3.15 4.42 8.47
C PRO A 52 4.31 4.90 7.61
N ARG A 53 4.87 4.02 6.78
CA ARG A 53 6.00 4.37 5.92
C ARG A 53 5.64 5.39 4.85
N VAL A 54 4.45 5.31 4.25
CA VAL A 54 3.94 6.33 3.33
C VAL A 54 3.85 7.69 4.02
N ARG A 55 3.34 7.73 5.26
CA ARG A 55 3.24 8.99 6.03
C ARG A 55 4.61 9.60 6.32
N GLU A 56 5.62 8.78 6.64
CA GLU A 56 6.99 9.26 6.80
C GLU A 56 7.58 9.83 5.51
N LEU A 57 7.29 9.22 4.36
CA LEU A 57 7.79 9.67 3.05
C LEU A 57 7.12 10.96 2.56
N LEU A 58 5.93 11.28 3.05
CA LEU A 58 5.16 12.47 2.68
C LEU A 58 5.30 13.63 3.69
N ALA A 59 5.99 13.40 4.81
CA ALA A 59 6.22 14.40 5.86
C ALA A 59 7.27 15.44 5.48
#